data_AF-A0A3M1PEM1-F1
#
_entry.id   AF-A0A3M1PEM1-F1
#
_cell.length_a   1.000
_cell.length_b   1.000
_cell.length_c   1.000
_cell.angle_alpha   90.00
_cell.angle_beta   90.00
_cell.angle_gamma   90.00
#
_symmetry.space_group_name_H-M   'P 1'
#
loop_
_entity.id
_entity.type
_entity.pdbx_description
1 polymer ?
#
loop_
_entity_poly.entity_id
_entity_poly.type
_entity_poly.pdbx_seq_one_letter_code
_entity_poly.pdbx_strand_id
1 'polypeptide(L)'
;RDDPVLGQYALDLAEQCWNDLSAKYDLRGQKPFVLEVFPEHDDFAVRCFGLPGAQAFLGICFGNVVAMDSPRARSKGDFSWGETLWHEIVHVTHLRLSGNRIPRWLAEGIAVYETTAARPYWQMNLDFPFVLAFKNRRLLPLRDLDAGFNRPTNPGQVSLSYFQAAQVVEFIVQKYGREKLVSMFPKFRAGLKTPAVVDEVFGMDIDALDREFRDFIVQKYNLRNVDFDFEPEQIAAHAEDAQARLAQEVREHPTNPLLNLRFGLYYKRAKEYEKAITYLGKAKELFPRYVDHDNPYRALAEIYLDMGQKERAIQELTALTALNGKDLEALRLLADLCTERKQFDCAIAALTKMLYVAPFDPAVHQKLGHAYLAARRYDDAIREFQVHLLAGPDDLAGAHGDLADAYLQAGRKAEAKQAALKALEIAPDYERAQEILLACIGQE
;
A
#
# COMPACT_ATOMS: atom_id res chain seq x y z
N ARG A 1 -4.69 20.25 -15.11
CA ARG A 1 -4.28 19.59 -13.84
C ARG A 1 -4.78 20.54 -12.78
N ASP A 2 -5.90 20.21 -12.15
CA ASP A 2 -6.70 21.23 -11.45
C ASP A 2 -6.33 21.31 -9.96
N ASP A 3 -5.80 20.22 -9.38
CA ASP A 3 -5.17 20.21 -8.06
C ASP A 3 -3.65 20.40 -8.18
N PRO A 4 -3.06 21.44 -7.55
CA PRO A 4 -1.65 21.78 -7.72
C PRO A 4 -0.69 20.81 -7.01
N VAL A 5 -1.15 20.04 -6.02
CA VAL A 5 -0.34 19.11 -5.23
C VAL A 5 -0.51 17.70 -5.79
N LEU A 6 -1.73 17.14 -5.73
CA LEU A 6 -1.99 15.78 -6.17
C LEU A 6 -1.76 15.62 -7.68
N GLY A 7 -2.06 16.67 -8.46
CA GLY A 7 -1.82 16.70 -9.89
C GLY A 7 -0.36 16.50 -10.29
N GLN A 8 0.61 16.75 -9.41
CA GLN A 8 2.03 16.47 -9.67
C GLN A 8 2.34 14.98 -9.73
N TYR A 9 1.58 14.16 -8.99
CA TYR A 9 1.87 12.73 -8.82
C TYR A 9 0.87 11.83 -9.57
N ALA A 10 -0.40 12.25 -9.64
CA ALA A 10 -1.46 11.40 -10.16
C ALA A 10 -1.29 11.08 -11.66
N LEU A 11 -0.88 12.04 -12.48
CA LEU A 11 -0.67 11.78 -13.90
C LEU A 11 0.51 10.84 -14.14
N ASP A 12 1.63 11.08 -13.46
CA ASP A 12 2.83 10.26 -13.58
C ASP A 12 2.54 8.81 -13.14
N LEU A 13 1.75 8.64 -12.07
CA LEU A 13 1.32 7.31 -11.63
C LEU A 13 0.35 6.65 -12.63
N ALA A 14 -0.58 7.42 -13.19
CA ALA A 14 -1.52 6.93 -14.19
C ALA A 14 -0.80 6.48 -15.48
N GLU A 15 0.21 7.24 -15.93
CA GLU A 15 1.05 6.90 -17.08
C GLU A 15 1.90 5.64 -16.80
N GLN A 16 2.48 5.53 -15.61
CA GLN A 16 3.20 4.31 -15.18
C GLN A 16 2.28 3.09 -15.22
N CYS A 17 1.08 3.19 -14.64
CA CYS A 17 0.09 2.13 -14.64
C CYS A 17 -0.31 1.74 -16.07
N TRP A 18 -0.63 2.74 -16.91
CA TRP A 18 -1.03 2.51 -18.28
C TRP A 18 0.05 1.80 -19.10
N ASN A 19 1.32 2.22 -18.96
CA ASN A 19 2.45 1.61 -19.66
C ASN A 19 2.69 0.16 -19.21
N ASP A 20 2.64 -0.09 -17.90
CA ASP A 20 2.79 -1.44 -17.33
C ASP A 20 1.68 -2.38 -17.81
N LEU A 21 0.43 -1.94 -17.75
CA LEU A 21 -0.72 -2.73 -18.22
C LEU A 21 -0.68 -2.93 -19.74
N SER A 22 -0.27 -1.92 -20.50
CA SER A 22 -0.13 -2.02 -21.96
C SER A 22 0.89 -3.08 -22.37
N ALA A 23 1.99 -3.21 -21.63
CA ALA A 23 2.99 -4.24 -21.86
C ALA A 23 2.48 -5.65 -21.51
N LYS A 24 1.68 -5.77 -20.45
CA LYS A 24 1.17 -7.05 -19.95
C LYS A 24 -0.05 -7.61 -20.71
N TYR A 25 -0.91 -6.72 -21.20
CA TYR A 25 -2.24 -7.06 -21.72
C TYR A 25 -2.48 -6.67 -23.18
N ASP A 26 -1.45 -6.17 -23.87
CA ASP A 26 -1.49 -5.67 -25.24
C ASP A 26 -2.62 -4.65 -25.49
N LEU A 27 -2.49 -3.49 -24.85
CA LEU A 27 -3.43 -2.38 -25.01
C LEU A 27 -3.05 -1.43 -26.16
N ARG A 28 -2.17 -1.84 -27.06
CA ARG A 28 -1.68 -0.98 -28.15
C ARG A 28 -2.84 -0.50 -29.02
N GLY A 29 -2.89 0.80 -29.28
CA GLY A 29 -3.93 1.43 -30.11
C GLY A 29 -5.26 1.71 -29.38
N GLN A 30 -5.36 1.39 -28.08
CA GLN A 30 -6.52 1.75 -27.26
C GLN A 30 -6.56 3.27 -27.00
N LYS A 31 -7.78 3.84 -26.93
CA LYS A 31 -7.96 5.27 -26.62
C LYS A 31 -7.51 5.61 -25.19
N PRO A 32 -7.01 6.82 -24.91
CA PRO A 32 -6.82 7.30 -23.55
C PRO A 32 -8.10 7.17 -22.71
N PHE A 33 -7.94 7.03 -21.40
CA PHE A 33 -9.05 7.14 -20.45
C PHE A 33 -9.07 8.54 -19.84
N VAL A 34 -10.20 8.90 -19.24
CA VAL A 34 -10.38 10.15 -18.48
C VAL A 34 -10.23 9.84 -17.00
N LEU A 35 -9.46 10.65 -16.28
CA LEU A 35 -9.34 10.59 -14.82
C LEU A 35 -10.05 11.80 -14.21
N GLU A 36 -11.09 11.55 -13.43
CA GLU A 36 -11.83 12.52 -12.63
C GLU A 36 -11.49 12.29 -11.15
N VAL A 37 -10.94 13.30 -10.46
CA VAL A 37 -10.57 13.22 -9.03
C VAL A 37 -11.35 14.28 -8.27
N PHE A 38 -12.14 13.86 -7.27
CA PHE A 38 -13.08 14.73 -6.57
C PHE A 38 -12.56 15.13 -5.19
N PRO A 39 -12.43 16.44 -4.89
CA PRO A 39 -11.99 16.91 -3.57
C PRO A 39 -13.05 16.73 -2.47
N GLU A 40 -14.32 16.56 -2.85
CA GLU A 40 -15.46 16.37 -1.95
C GLU A 40 -16.15 15.03 -2.27
N HIS A 41 -16.41 14.22 -1.24
CA HIS A 41 -16.94 12.86 -1.45
C HIS A 41 -18.36 12.85 -2.03
N ASP A 42 -19.21 13.79 -1.61
CA ASP A 42 -20.60 13.80 -2.08
C ASP A 42 -20.70 14.20 -3.57
N ASP A 43 -19.76 14.99 -4.09
CA ASP A 43 -19.68 15.28 -5.53
C ASP A 43 -19.35 14.00 -6.33
N PHE A 44 -18.38 13.21 -5.85
CA PHE A 44 -18.08 11.89 -6.39
C PHE A 44 -19.30 10.96 -6.31
N ALA A 45 -19.96 10.89 -5.16
CA ALA A 45 -21.08 10.00 -4.92
C ALA A 45 -22.28 10.36 -5.81
N VAL A 46 -22.63 11.64 -5.94
CA VAL A 46 -23.69 12.11 -6.82
C VAL A 46 -23.33 11.85 -8.29
N ARG A 47 -22.09 12.11 -8.70
CA ARG A 47 -21.59 11.84 -10.06
C ARG A 47 -21.65 10.37 -10.44
N CYS A 48 -21.43 9.46 -9.50
CA CYS A 48 -21.30 8.03 -9.77
C CYS A 48 -22.60 7.25 -9.51
N PHE A 49 -23.39 7.65 -8.52
CA PHE A 49 -24.55 6.91 -8.01
C PHE A 49 -25.85 7.72 -8.00
N GLY A 50 -25.81 9.02 -8.27
CA GLY A 50 -26.98 9.90 -8.30
C GLY A 50 -27.52 10.31 -6.94
N LEU A 51 -26.82 9.99 -5.85
CA LEU A 51 -27.18 10.36 -4.47
C LEU A 51 -25.92 10.52 -3.59
N PRO A 52 -25.94 11.39 -2.56
CA PRO A 52 -24.83 11.53 -1.61
C PRO A 52 -24.72 10.32 -0.67
N GLY A 53 -23.61 10.21 0.08
CA GLY A 53 -23.49 9.21 1.17
C GLY A 53 -23.03 7.80 0.76
N ALA A 54 -22.32 7.66 -0.36
CA ALA A 54 -21.75 6.39 -0.84
C ALA A 54 -20.37 6.06 -0.25
N GLN A 55 -20.25 6.17 1.08
CA GLN A 55 -18.96 6.23 1.80
C GLN A 55 -18.05 5.01 1.57
N ALA A 56 -18.61 3.85 1.21
CA ALA A 56 -17.86 2.62 0.96
C ALA A 56 -17.02 2.63 -0.34
N PHE A 57 -17.28 3.57 -1.26
CA PHE A 57 -16.60 3.63 -2.55
C PHE A 57 -15.54 4.74 -2.54
N LEU A 58 -14.31 4.39 -2.89
CA LEU A 58 -13.19 5.33 -3.05
C LEU A 58 -12.91 5.64 -4.52
N GLY A 59 -13.35 4.76 -5.42
CA GLY A 59 -13.13 4.85 -6.86
C GLY A 59 -14.14 4.00 -7.62
N ILE A 60 -14.31 4.31 -8.89
CA ILE A 60 -15.10 3.53 -9.84
C ILE A 60 -14.62 3.76 -11.27
N CYS A 61 -14.66 2.70 -12.08
CA CYS A 61 -14.39 2.75 -13.51
C CYS A 61 -15.67 2.55 -14.34
N PHE A 62 -15.99 3.53 -15.19
CA PHE A 62 -17.05 3.46 -16.20
C PHE A 62 -16.46 3.26 -17.61
N GLY A 63 -15.85 2.11 -17.84
CA GLY A 63 -15.25 1.75 -19.13
C GLY A 63 -14.00 2.58 -19.47
N ASN A 64 -14.18 3.85 -19.88
CA ASN A 64 -13.10 4.77 -20.25
C ASN A 64 -12.95 5.96 -19.29
N VAL A 65 -13.76 6.02 -18.24
CA VAL A 65 -13.67 7.07 -17.22
C VAL A 65 -13.35 6.40 -15.90
N VAL A 66 -12.30 6.87 -15.23
CA VAL A 66 -11.97 6.56 -13.84
C VAL A 66 -12.39 7.78 -13.02
N ALA A 67 -13.28 7.57 -12.06
CA ALA A 67 -13.68 8.58 -11.08
C ALA A 67 -13.24 8.11 -9.70
N MET A 68 -12.63 8.97 -8.90
CA MET A 68 -12.20 8.62 -7.54
C MET A 68 -12.19 9.80 -6.58
N ASP A 69 -12.25 9.48 -5.29
CA ASP A 69 -12.03 10.45 -4.23
C ASP A 69 -10.57 10.94 -4.24
N SER A 70 -10.39 12.25 -4.08
CA SER A 70 -9.13 12.82 -3.60
C SER A 70 -8.93 12.45 -2.13
N PRO A 71 -7.69 12.33 -1.63
CA PRO A 71 -7.43 12.27 -0.19
C PRO A 71 -8.02 13.43 0.62
N ARG A 72 -8.37 14.56 0.00
CA ARG A 72 -9.08 15.67 0.66
C ARG A 72 -10.53 15.33 1.02
N ALA A 73 -11.15 14.40 0.28
CA ALA A 73 -12.53 13.99 0.49
C ALA A 73 -12.70 13.06 1.69
N ARG A 74 -11.58 12.63 2.31
CA ARG A 74 -11.52 11.61 3.37
C ARG A 74 -10.67 12.11 4.54
N SER A 75 -10.74 11.43 5.67
CA SER A 75 -9.85 11.73 6.79
C SER A 75 -8.42 11.35 6.43
N LYS A 76 -7.47 12.09 6.98
CA LYS A 76 -6.04 11.86 6.72
C LYS A 76 -5.64 10.46 7.16
N GLY A 77 -5.11 9.68 6.22
CA GLY A 77 -4.68 8.30 6.49
C GLY A 77 -5.73 7.23 6.24
N ASP A 78 -6.97 7.59 5.89
CA ASP A 78 -8.06 6.64 5.71
C ASP A 78 -7.81 5.63 4.57
N PHE A 79 -7.10 6.05 3.52
CA PHE A 79 -6.79 5.19 2.38
C PHE A 79 -5.52 5.59 1.64
N SER A 80 -5.08 4.73 0.72
CA SER A 80 -4.04 5.08 -0.25
C SER A 80 -4.65 5.47 -1.59
N TRP A 81 -4.46 6.72 -2.02
CA TRP A 81 -4.93 7.18 -3.33
C TRP A 81 -4.16 6.55 -4.48
N GLY A 82 -2.87 6.28 -4.29
CA GLY A 82 -2.04 5.66 -5.33
C GLY A 82 -2.51 4.24 -5.63
N GLU A 83 -2.82 3.48 -4.58
CA GLU A 83 -3.42 2.15 -4.69
C GLU A 83 -4.78 2.20 -5.39
N THR A 84 -5.66 3.11 -4.96
CA THR A 84 -7.00 3.27 -5.53
C THR A 84 -6.93 3.65 -7.01
N LEU A 85 -6.07 4.60 -7.37
CA LEU A 85 -5.88 5.02 -8.76
C LEU A 85 -5.39 3.85 -9.62
N TRP A 86 -4.39 3.09 -9.14
CA TRP A 86 -3.89 1.92 -9.87
C TRP A 86 -4.98 0.87 -10.06
N HIS A 87 -5.72 0.55 -8.99
CA HIS A 87 -6.83 -0.40 -9.01
C HIS A 87 -7.88 -0.03 -10.06
N GLU A 88 -8.33 1.23 -10.07
CA GLU A 88 -9.36 1.68 -11.01
C GLU A 88 -8.87 1.75 -12.47
N ILE A 89 -7.59 2.04 -12.70
CA ILE A 89 -7.01 1.98 -14.06
C ILE A 89 -6.94 0.52 -14.56
N VAL A 90 -6.69 -0.44 -13.68
CA VAL A 90 -6.72 -1.87 -14.06
C VAL A 90 -8.11 -2.25 -14.60
N HIS A 91 -9.18 -1.69 -14.02
CA HIS A 91 -10.53 -1.92 -14.54
C HIS A 91 -10.73 -1.51 -15.99
N VAL A 92 -10.14 -0.39 -16.42
CA VAL A 92 -10.18 0.07 -17.82
C VAL A 92 -9.72 -1.03 -18.77
N THR A 93 -8.67 -1.77 -18.40
CA THR A 93 -8.04 -2.82 -19.22
C THR A 93 -8.99 -3.98 -19.47
N HIS A 94 -9.41 -4.68 -18.42
CA HIS A 94 -10.15 -5.92 -18.58
C HIS A 94 -11.62 -5.69 -18.96
N LEU A 95 -12.21 -4.53 -18.63
CA LEU A 95 -13.53 -4.14 -19.14
C LEU A 95 -13.52 -4.01 -20.67
N ARG A 96 -12.48 -3.35 -21.24
CA ARG A 96 -12.33 -3.24 -22.70
C ARG A 96 -12.11 -4.59 -23.37
N LEU A 97 -11.18 -5.40 -22.86
CA LEU A 97 -10.84 -6.70 -23.44
C LEU A 97 -12.02 -7.68 -23.41
N SER A 98 -12.82 -7.64 -22.34
CA SER A 98 -14.01 -8.50 -22.20
C SER A 98 -15.29 -7.91 -22.79
N GLY A 99 -15.28 -6.67 -23.28
CA GLY A 99 -16.51 -5.98 -23.72
C GLY A 99 -17.53 -5.83 -22.60
N ASN A 100 -17.08 -5.52 -21.38
CA ASN A 100 -17.87 -5.37 -20.15
C ASN A 100 -18.61 -6.64 -19.71
N ARG A 101 -18.15 -7.83 -20.13
CA ARG A 101 -18.78 -9.13 -19.82
C ARG A 101 -17.97 -10.01 -18.87
N ILE A 102 -16.83 -9.53 -18.37
CA ILE A 102 -16.04 -10.21 -17.35
C ILE A 102 -16.85 -10.36 -16.04
N PRO A 103 -16.81 -11.52 -15.36
CA PRO A 103 -17.45 -11.68 -14.07
C PRO A 103 -16.77 -10.80 -13.02
N ARG A 104 -17.53 -10.41 -11.99
CA ARG A 104 -17.07 -9.44 -10.99
C ARG A 104 -15.87 -9.98 -10.22
N TRP A 105 -15.90 -11.24 -9.80
CA TRP A 105 -14.76 -11.84 -9.08
C TRP A 105 -13.46 -11.70 -9.86
N LEU A 106 -13.47 -11.93 -11.18
CA LEU A 106 -12.23 -11.87 -11.97
C LEU A 106 -11.78 -10.43 -12.21
N ALA A 107 -12.72 -9.50 -12.42
CA ALA A 107 -12.41 -8.08 -12.53
C ALA A 107 -11.72 -7.56 -11.25
N GLU A 108 -12.31 -7.80 -10.09
CA GLU A 108 -11.77 -7.36 -8.79
C GLU A 108 -10.46 -8.10 -8.47
N GLY A 109 -10.39 -9.40 -8.75
CA GLY A 109 -9.19 -10.20 -8.54
C GLY A 109 -7.99 -9.72 -9.35
N ILE A 110 -8.18 -9.36 -10.62
CA ILE A 110 -7.12 -8.81 -11.47
C ILE A 110 -6.69 -7.43 -10.94
N ALA A 111 -7.64 -6.57 -10.56
CA ALA A 111 -7.35 -5.25 -10.05
C ALA A 111 -6.50 -5.29 -8.76
N VAL A 112 -6.85 -6.14 -7.79
CA VAL A 112 -6.06 -6.34 -6.57
C VAL A 112 -4.70 -6.99 -6.87
N TYR A 113 -4.67 -8.00 -7.76
CA TYR A 113 -3.44 -8.69 -8.14
C TYR A 113 -2.43 -7.74 -8.82
N GLU A 114 -2.86 -6.95 -9.81
CA GLU A 114 -1.98 -6.01 -10.51
C GLU A 114 -1.52 -4.86 -9.60
N THR A 115 -2.39 -4.40 -8.71
CA THR A 115 -2.04 -3.38 -7.71
C THR A 115 -0.94 -3.88 -6.78
N THR A 116 -1.07 -5.12 -6.28
CA THR A 116 -0.05 -5.77 -5.45
C THR A 116 1.23 -6.06 -6.24
N ALA A 117 1.12 -6.48 -7.50
CA ALA A 117 2.26 -6.77 -8.36
C ALA A 117 3.07 -5.50 -8.71
N ALA A 118 2.40 -4.35 -8.83
CA ALA A 118 3.05 -3.07 -9.07
C ALA A 118 3.85 -2.61 -7.85
N ARG A 119 3.24 -2.72 -6.66
CA ARG A 119 3.86 -2.34 -5.39
C ARG A 119 3.43 -3.33 -4.30
N PRO A 120 4.30 -4.23 -3.84
CA PRO A 120 3.94 -5.25 -2.84
C PRO A 120 3.35 -4.69 -1.55
N TYR A 121 3.74 -3.46 -1.17
CA TYR A 121 3.23 -2.77 0.02
C TYR A 121 1.81 -2.21 -0.12
N TRP A 122 1.18 -2.33 -1.30
CA TRP A 122 -0.25 -2.07 -1.54
C TRP A 122 -1.12 -3.32 -1.40
N GLN A 123 -0.55 -4.45 -0.98
CA GLN A 123 -1.33 -5.65 -0.75
C GLN A 123 -2.44 -5.42 0.30
N MET A 124 -3.53 -6.17 0.15
CA MET A 124 -4.53 -6.27 1.21
C MET A 124 -3.97 -7.11 2.35
N ASN A 125 -3.95 -6.57 3.57
CA ASN A 125 -3.52 -7.29 4.77
C ASN A 125 -4.66 -8.19 5.28
N LEU A 126 -4.99 -9.24 4.52
CA LEU A 126 -6.07 -10.19 4.83
C LEU A 126 -5.59 -11.64 4.87
N ASP A 127 -4.28 -11.90 4.83
CA ASP A 127 -3.73 -13.25 4.83
C ASP A 127 -4.21 -14.08 6.03
N PHE A 128 -4.26 -13.52 7.24
CA PHE A 128 -4.72 -14.27 8.42
C PHE A 128 -6.23 -14.59 8.38
N PRO A 129 -7.15 -13.60 8.21
CA PRO A 129 -8.57 -13.89 8.03
C PRO A 129 -8.85 -14.88 6.88
N PHE A 130 -8.08 -14.80 5.81
CA PHE A 130 -8.20 -15.70 4.66
C PHE A 130 -7.80 -17.13 4.99
N VAL A 131 -6.66 -17.34 5.65
CA VAL A 131 -6.22 -18.67 6.11
C VAL A 131 -7.25 -19.28 7.07
N LEU A 132 -7.79 -18.48 7.99
CA LEU A 132 -8.84 -18.93 8.90
C LEU A 132 -10.12 -19.32 8.15
N ALA A 133 -10.55 -18.52 7.18
CA ALA A 133 -11.68 -18.86 6.31
C ALA A 133 -11.44 -20.14 5.50
N PHE A 134 -10.21 -20.35 5.01
CA PHE A 134 -9.82 -21.57 4.32
C PHE A 134 -9.96 -22.81 5.23
N LYS A 135 -9.38 -22.77 6.43
CA LYS A 135 -9.47 -23.89 7.39
C LYS A 135 -10.91 -24.19 7.81
N ASN A 136 -11.70 -23.15 8.03
CA ASN A 136 -13.10 -23.26 8.40
C ASN A 136 -14.04 -23.56 7.23
N ARG A 137 -13.52 -23.85 6.04
CA ARG A 137 -14.29 -24.15 4.81
C ARG A 137 -15.31 -23.06 4.45
N ARG A 138 -14.95 -21.79 4.70
CA ARG A 138 -15.78 -20.60 4.44
C ARG A 138 -15.44 -19.90 3.12
N LEU A 139 -14.40 -20.33 2.39
CA LEU A 139 -14.14 -19.82 1.05
C LEU A 139 -15.24 -20.26 0.08
N LEU A 140 -15.63 -19.35 -0.82
CA LEU A 140 -16.61 -19.66 -1.86
C LEU A 140 -15.95 -20.50 -2.97
N PRO A 141 -16.59 -21.54 -3.51
CA PRO A 141 -16.05 -22.23 -4.67
C PRO A 141 -16.03 -21.29 -5.88
N LEU A 142 -15.09 -21.50 -6.81
CA LEU A 142 -14.87 -20.58 -7.93
C LEU A 142 -16.11 -20.32 -8.81
N ARG A 143 -16.99 -21.32 -8.92
CA ARG A 143 -18.29 -21.21 -9.63
C ARG A 143 -19.24 -20.17 -9.02
N ASP A 144 -19.13 -19.92 -7.71
CA ASP A 144 -20.04 -19.09 -6.91
C ASP A 144 -19.37 -17.82 -6.37
N LEU A 145 -18.11 -17.55 -6.73
CA LEU A 145 -17.33 -16.46 -6.13
C LEU A 145 -17.94 -15.07 -6.35
N ASP A 146 -18.68 -14.86 -7.45
CA ASP A 146 -19.46 -13.63 -7.67
C ASP A 146 -20.51 -13.37 -6.57
N ALA A 147 -21.02 -14.41 -5.91
CA ALA A 147 -21.98 -14.26 -4.82
C ALA A 147 -21.38 -13.53 -3.62
N GLY A 148 -20.07 -13.64 -3.39
CA GLY A 148 -19.37 -12.95 -2.32
C GLY A 148 -19.40 -11.43 -2.43
N PHE A 149 -19.55 -10.91 -3.66
CA PHE A 149 -19.69 -9.48 -3.93
C PHE A 149 -21.16 -9.05 -3.99
N ASN A 150 -22.00 -9.86 -4.63
CA ASN A 150 -23.38 -9.47 -4.95
C ASN A 150 -24.39 -9.78 -3.82
N ARG A 151 -24.10 -10.78 -2.99
CA ARG A 151 -24.98 -11.29 -1.92
C ARG A 151 -24.15 -11.70 -0.70
N PRO A 152 -23.44 -10.76 -0.06
CA PRO A 152 -22.62 -11.07 1.11
C PRO A 152 -23.48 -11.59 2.25
N THR A 153 -23.07 -12.71 2.86
CA THR A 153 -23.83 -13.38 3.93
C THR A 153 -23.36 -13.04 5.34
N ASN A 154 -22.22 -12.36 5.49
CA ASN A 154 -21.66 -11.96 6.77
C ASN A 154 -20.85 -10.65 6.63
N PRO A 155 -20.61 -9.93 7.74
CA PRO A 155 -19.66 -8.83 7.77
C PRO A 155 -18.26 -9.31 7.37
N GLY A 156 -17.64 -8.64 6.40
CA GLY A 156 -16.31 -8.99 5.89
C GLY A 156 -16.28 -9.93 4.68
N GLN A 157 -17.41 -10.54 4.29
CA GLN A 157 -17.48 -11.41 3.10
C GLN A 157 -16.96 -10.71 1.84
N VAL A 158 -17.28 -9.44 1.66
CA VAL A 158 -16.85 -8.65 0.49
C VAL A 158 -15.32 -8.57 0.46
N SER A 159 -14.68 -8.08 1.53
CA SER A 159 -13.21 -7.96 1.61
C SER A 159 -12.51 -9.31 1.45
N LEU A 160 -13.07 -10.38 2.04
CA LEU A 160 -12.55 -11.73 1.87
C LEU A 160 -12.67 -12.20 0.40
N SER A 161 -13.75 -11.84 -0.30
CA SER A 161 -13.97 -12.21 -1.70
C SER A 161 -13.02 -11.46 -2.64
N TYR A 162 -12.74 -10.18 -2.37
CA TYR A 162 -11.68 -9.42 -3.05
C TYR A 162 -10.33 -10.14 -2.93
N PHE A 163 -9.94 -10.48 -1.70
CA PHE A 163 -8.67 -11.15 -1.45
C PHE A 163 -8.63 -12.54 -2.08
N GLN A 164 -9.67 -13.35 -1.89
CA GLN A 164 -9.79 -14.69 -2.48
C GLN A 164 -9.66 -14.63 -4.01
N ALA A 165 -10.35 -13.70 -4.67
CA ALA A 165 -10.27 -13.54 -6.11
C ALA A 165 -8.85 -13.20 -6.57
N ALA A 166 -8.14 -12.32 -5.85
CA ALA A 166 -6.74 -12.01 -6.13
C ALA A 166 -5.83 -13.25 -5.98
N GLN A 167 -6.08 -14.10 -4.97
CA GLN A 167 -5.35 -15.35 -4.79
C GLN A 167 -5.58 -16.32 -5.95
N VAL A 168 -6.79 -16.38 -6.50
CA VAL A 168 -7.10 -17.20 -7.68
C VAL A 168 -6.37 -16.68 -8.91
N VAL A 169 -6.33 -15.36 -9.11
CA VAL A 169 -5.58 -14.76 -10.23
C VAL A 169 -4.09 -15.04 -10.10
N GLU A 170 -3.52 -14.89 -8.90
CA GLU A 170 -2.12 -15.24 -8.63
C GLU A 170 -1.83 -16.71 -8.94
N PHE A 171 -2.70 -17.62 -8.49
CA PHE A 171 -2.62 -19.05 -8.81
C PHE A 171 -2.61 -19.30 -10.33
N ILE A 172 -3.55 -18.68 -11.06
CA ILE A 172 -3.63 -18.83 -12.52
C ILE A 172 -2.34 -18.32 -13.16
N VAL A 173 -1.86 -17.14 -12.79
CA VAL A 173 -0.66 -16.56 -13.39
C VAL A 173 0.59 -17.37 -13.07
N GLN A 174 0.77 -17.84 -11.83
CA GLN A 174 1.95 -18.62 -11.43
C GLN A 174 1.96 -20.03 -12.03
N LYS A 175 0.81 -20.71 -12.07
CA LYS A 175 0.73 -22.10 -12.54
C LYS A 175 0.56 -22.21 -14.06
N TYR A 176 -0.25 -21.35 -14.66
CA TYR A 176 -0.66 -21.45 -16.06
C TYR A 176 -0.11 -20.33 -16.95
N GLY A 177 0.52 -19.32 -16.35
CA GLY A 177 1.02 -18.16 -17.06
C GLY A 177 -0.06 -17.11 -17.33
N ARG A 178 0.39 -15.86 -17.46
CA ARG A 178 -0.46 -14.70 -17.76
C ARG A 178 -1.22 -14.84 -19.08
N GLU A 179 -0.64 -15.52 -20.07
CA GLU A 179 -1.30 -15.77 -21.36
C GLU A 179 -2.63 -16.53 -21.22
N LYS A 180 -2.69 -17.49 -20.28
CA LYS A 180 -3.93 -18.22 -20.00
C LYS A 180 -4.99 -17.32 -19.38
N LEU A 181 -4.61 -16.45 -18.43
CA LEU A 181 -5.51 -15.40 -17.91
C LEU A 181 -6.04 -14.51 -19.04
N VAL A 182 -5.17 -14.03 -19.93
CA VAL A 182 -5.54 -13.15 -21.06
C VAL A 182 -6.50 -13.87 -22.03
N SER A 183 -6.29 -15.16 -22.27
CA SER A 183 -7.15 -15.96 -23.16
C SER A 183 -8.60 -16.12 -22.67
N MET A 184 -8.88 -15.81 -21.40
CA MET A 184 -10.24 -15.80 -20.86
C MET A 184 -11.08 -14.62 -21.38
N PHE A 185 -10.48 -13.45 -21.67
CA PHE A 185 -11.24 -12.24 -22.00
C PHE A 185 -12.09 -12.38 -23.28
N PRO A 186 -11.60 -12.91 -24.42
CA PRO A 186 -12.42 -13.11 -25.60
C PRO A 186 -13.60 -14.07 -25.37
N LYS A 187 -13.44 -15.04 -24.47
CA LYS A 187 -14.50 -16.00 -24.12
C LYS A 187 -15.62 -15.32 -23.35
N PHE A 188 -15.28 -14.50 -22.35
CA PHE A 188 -16.26 -13.66 -21.67
C PHE A 188 -16.94 -12.66 -22.61
N ARG A 189 -16.18 -12.06 -23.54
CA ARG A 189 -16.72 -11.17 -24.58
C ARG A 189 -17.76 -11.88 -25.46
N ALA A 190 -17.55 -13.15 -25.78
CA ALA A 190 -18.51 -14.00 -26.49
C ALA A 190 -19.74 -14.39 -25.65
N GLY A 191 -19.76 -14.06 -24.34
CA GLY A 191 -20.89 -14.30 -23.44
C GLY A 191 -20.81 -15.59 -22.64
N LEU A 192 -19.71 -16.35 -22.71
CA LEU A 192 -19.52 -17.55 -21.91
C LEU A 192 -19.47 -17.19 -20.42
N LYS A 193 -19.95 -18.11 -19.58
CA LYS A 193 -19.90 -18.01 -18.12
C LYS A 193 -18.67 -18.73 -17.58
N THR A 194 -18.28 -18.41 -16.34
CA THR A 194 -17.04 -18.90 -15.70
C THR A 194 -16.78 -20.39 -15.90
N PRO A 195 -17.74 -21.32 -15.68
CA PRO A 195 -17.46 -22.75 -15.89
C PRO A 195 -17.07 -23.12 -17.32
N ALA A 196 -17.76 -22.56 -18.32
CA ALA A 196 -17.47 -22.81 -19.74
C ALA A 196 -16.15 -22.16 -20.17
N VAL A 197 -15.83 -20.97 -19.63
CA VAL A 197 -14.52 -20.34 -19.89
C VAL A 197 -13.40 -21.17 -19.30
N VAL A 198 -13.59 -21.72 -18.09
CA VAL A 198 -12.57 -22.58 -17.45
C VAL A 198 -12.33 -23.85 -18.28
N ASP A 199 -13.40 -24.51 -18.72
CA ASP A 199 -13.32 -25.69 -19.58
C ASP A 199 -12.54 -25.40 -20.87
N GLU A 200 -12.91 -24.36 -21.61
CA GLU A 200 -12.26 -24.03 -22.89
C GLU A 200 -10.81 -23.55 -22.75
N VAL A 201 -10.47 -22.86 -21.65
CA VAL A 201 -9.14 -22.26 -21.47
C VAL A 201 -8.16 -23.23 -20.83
N PHE A 202 -8.60 -24.01 -19.84
CA PHE A 202 -7.73 -24.88 -19.05
C PHE A 202 -7.88 -26.37 -19.41
N GLY A 203 -8.90 -26.75 -20.21
CA GLY A 203 -9.15 -28.14 -20.58
C GLY A 203 -9.58 -29.01 -19.40
N MET A 204 -10.22 -28.41 -18.39
CA MET A 204 -10.69 -29.08 -17.19
C MET A 204 -11.96 -28.41 -16.65
N ASP A 205 -12.76 -29.17 -15.90
CA ASP A 205 -13.92 -28.60 -15.24
C ASP A 205 -13.52 -27.62 -14.12
N ILE A 206 -14.47 -26.75 -13.73
CA ILE A 206 -14.24 -25.71 -12.73
C ILE A 206 -13.93 -26.26 -11.32
N ASP A 207 -14.39 -27.48 -10.99
CA ASP A 207 -14.13 -28.07 -9.68
C ASP A 207 -12.72 -28.68 -9.60
N ALA A 208 -12.20 -29.17 -10.72
CA ALA A 208 -10.79 -29.53 -10.88
C ALA A 208 -9.90 -28.30 -10.65
N LEU A 209 -10.20 -27.17 -11.30
CA LEU A 209 -9.46 -25.93 -11.08
C LEU A 209 -9.57 -25.44 -9.62
N ASP A 210 -10.75 -25.53 -9.00
CA ASP A 210 -10.96 -25.16 -7.59
C ASP A 210 -10.14 -26.05 -6.63
N ARG A 211 -10.03 -27.36 -6.89
CA ARG A 211 -9.17 -28.27 -6.11
C ARG A 211 -7.70 -27.88 -6.22
N GLU A 212 -7.22 -27.60 -7.42
CA GLU A 212 -5.83 -27.18 -7.61
C GLU A 212 -5.53 -25.83 -6.95
N PHE A 213 -6.48 -24.89 -6.98
CA PHE A 213 -6.38 -23.63 -6.25
C PHE A 213 -6.25 -23.87 -4.74
N ARG A 214 -7.04 -24.79 -4.17
CA ARG A 214 -6.93 -25.13 -2.74
C ARG A 214 -5.57 -25.74 -2.41
N ASP A 215 -5.03 -26.61 -3.26
CA ASP A 215 -3.69 -27.17 -3.09
C ASP A 215 -2.61 -26.08 -3.14
N PHE A 216 -2.76 -25.11 -4.05
CA PHE A 216 -1.90 -23.93 -4.11
C PHE A 216 -1.93 -23.13 -2.79
N ILE A 217 -3.10 -22.89 -2.20
CA ILE A 217 -3.23 -22.19 -0.91
C ILE A 217 -2.54 -22.97 0.23
N VAL A 218 -2.70 -24.30 0.27
CA VAL A 218 -2.03 -25.15 1.27
C VAL A 218 -0.52 -25.01 1.20
N GLN A 219 0.04 -24.96 -0.02
CA GLN A 219 1.48 -24.78 -0.24
C GLN A 219 1.93 -23.36 0.09
N LYS A 220 1.24 -22.34 -0.44
CA LYS A 220 1.59 -20.92 -0.28
C LYS A 220 1.71 -20.51 1.18
N TYR A 221 0.79 -20.97 2.02
CA TYR A 221 0.75 -20.62 3.44
C TYR A 221 1.33 -21.70 4.37
N ASN A 222 1.96 -22.73 3.80
CA ASN A 222 2.56 -23.82 4.58
C ASN A 222 1.58 -24.44 5.60
N LEU A 223 0.29 -24.58 5.23
CA LEU A 223 -0.81 -24.92 6.14
C LEU A 223 -0.71 -26.31 6.77
N ARG A 224 0.22 -27.14 6.29
CA ARG A 224 0.51 -28.48 6.86
C ARG A 224 1.46 -28.42 8.05
N ASN A 225 2.28 -27.37 8.15
CA ASN A 225 3.37 -27.27 9.12
C ASN A 225 3.20 -26.11 10.10
N VAL A 226 2.34 -25.13 9.78
CA VAL A 226 2.03 -23.99 10.64
C VAL A 226 0.65 -24.21 11.25
N ASP A 227 0.57 -24.04 12.57
CA ASP A 227 -0.68 -24.16 13.30
C ASP A 227 -1.43 -22.83 13.26
N PHE A 228 -2.68 -22.87 12.81
CA PHE A 228 -3.59 -21.72 12.75
C PHE A 228 -4.88 -21.97 13.56
N ASP A 229 -4.95 -23.05 14.34
CA ASP A 229 -6.09 -23.33 15.22
C ASP A 229 -5.94 -22.52 16.51
N PHE A 230 -6.22 -21.22 16.43
CA PHE A 230 -6.26 -20.36 17.61
C PHE A 230 -7.12 -19.10 17.38
N GLU A 231 -8.23 -18.97 18.13
CA GLU A 231 -9.09 -17.78 18.10
C GLU A 231 -8.68 -16.80 19.21
N PRO A 232 -8.38 -15.52 18.89
CA PRO A 232 -7.87 -14.51 19.84
C PRO A 232 -8.75 -14.27 21.08
N GLU A 233 -10.04 -14.59 20.98
CA GLU A 233 -11.08 -14.32 21.98
C GLU A 233 -10.94 -15.16 23.26
N GLN A 234 -10.08 -16.18 23.27
CA GLN A 234 -9.93 -17.09 24.41
C GLN A 234 -9.03 -16.57 25.55
N ILE A 235 -8.41 -15.39 25.42
CA ILE A 235 -7.38 -14.99 26.38
C ILE A 235 -7.34 -13.50 26.77
N ALA A 236 -8.50 -12.97 27.13
CA ALA A 236 -8.60 -11.75 27.91
C ALA A 236 -8.90 -12.07 29.39
N ALA A 237 -7.95 -12.66 30.13
CA ALA A 237 -8.05 -12.76 31.60
C ALA A 237 -6.70 -13.05 32.32
N HIS A 238 -6.20 -12.03 33.05
CA HIS A 238 -5.37 -12.02 34.28
C HIS A 238 -3.83 -12.24 34.24
N ALA A 239 -3.15 -11.45 35.10
CA ALA A 239 -1.81 -10.92 34.93
C ALA A 239 -0.65 -11.69 35.62
N GLU A 240 -0.90 -12.84 36.24
CA GLU A 240 0.17 -13.68 36.82
C GLU A 240 0.06 -15.14 36.33
N ASP A 241 -1.17 -15.70 36.28
CA ASP A 241 -1.42 -17.03 35.67
C ASP A 241 -1.27 -17.04 34.13
N ALA A 242 -1.30 -15.88 33.48
CA ALA A 242 -1.12 -15.78 32.04
C ALA A 242 0.22 -16.30 31.56
N GLN A 243 1.31 -16.15 32.33
CA GLN A 243 2.63 -16.61 31.88
C GLN A 243 2.70 -18.13 31.84
N ALA A 244 2.32 -18.81 32.92
CA ALA A 244 2.40 -20.27 33.01
C ALA A 244 1.47 -20.93 31.98
N ARG A 245 0.26 -20.40 31.83
CA ARG A 245 -0.71 -20.85 30.83
C ARG A 245 -0.22 -20.60 29.40
N LEU A 246 0.22 -19.38 29.08
CA LEU A 246 0.72 -19.06 27.73
C LEU A 246 1.97 -19.86 27.39
N ALA A 247 2.85 -20.12 28.36
CA ALA A 247 4.00 -20.99 28.18
C ALA A 247 3.57 -22.44 27.91
N GLN A 248 2.49 -22.93 28.54
CA GLN A 248 1.92 -24.23 28.24
C GLN A 248 1.31 -24.27 26.83
N GLU A 249 0.48 -23.29 26.46
CA GLU A 249 -0.14 -23.19 25.14
C GLU A 249 0.92 -23.16 24.02
N VAL A 250 1.99 -22.38 24.18
CA VAL A 250 3.11 -22.34 23.22
C VAL A 250 3.87 -23.68 23.17
N ARG A 251 3.98 -24.43 24.27
CA ARG A 251 4.59 -25.77 24.26
C ARG A 251 3.74 -26.80 23.54
N GLU A 252 2.42 -26.71 23.71
CA GLU A 252 1.44 -27.59 23.05
C GLU A 252 1.28 -27.25 21.56
N HIS A 253 1.42 -25.97 21.21
CA HIS A 253 1.23 -25.42 19.86
C HIS A 253 2.43 -24.57 19.40
N PRO A 254 3.65 -25.14 19.30
CA PRO A 254 4.89 -24.38 19.09
C PRO A 254 4.99 -23.73 17.71
N THR A 255 4.19 -24.20 16.74
CA THR A 255 4.13 -23.68 15.38
C THR A 255 2.98 -22.70 15.16
N ASN A 256 2.30 -22.27 16.22
CA ASN A 256 1.26 -21.25 16.13
C ASN A 256 1.85 -19.84 16.15
N PRO A 257 1.71 -19.03 15.08
CA PRO A 257 2.34 -17.72 14.99
C PRO A 257 1.74 -16.72 16.00
N LEU A 258 0.43 -16.79 16.28
CA LEU A 258 -0.23 -15.86 17.18
C LEU A 258 0.10 -16.13 18.66
N LEU A 259 0.22 -17.39 19.06
CA LEU A 259 0.67 -17.75 20.41
C LEU A 259 2.11 -17.29 20.65
N ASN A 260 3.00 -17.52 19.67
CA ASN A 260 4.37 -17.02 19.72
C ASN A 260 4.42 -15.48 19.78
N LEU A 261 3.62 -14.78 18.98
CA LEU A 261 3.50 -13.33 19.03
C LEU A 261 3.06 -12.87 20.42
N ARG A 262 1.98 -13.45 20.95
CA ARG A 262 1.42 -13.09 22.25
C ARG A 262 2.42 -13.32 23.38
N PHE A 263 3.20 -14.40 23.33
CA PHE A 263 4.23 -14.67 24.33
C PHE A 263 5.45 -13.76 24.19
N GLY A 264 5.82 -13.41 22.96
CA GLY A 264 6.80 -12.38 22.69
C GLY A 264 6.40 -11.00 23.25
N LEU A 265 5.13 -10.60 23.06
CA LEU A 265 4.57 -9.36 23.61
C LEU A 265 4.51 -9.38 25.14
N TYR A 266 4.24 -10.54 25.76
CA TYR A 266 4.35 -10.71 27.21
C TYR A 266 5.77 -10.39 27.70
N TYR A 267 6.80 -11.03 27.11
CA TYR A 267 8.18 -10.77 27.50
C TYR A 267 8.65 -9.35 27.21
N LYS A 268 8.14 -8.72 26.14
CA LYS A 268 8.36 -7.30 25.85
C LYS A 268 7.90 -6.42 27.00
N ARG A 269 6.68 -6.64 27.51
CA ARG A 269 6.13 -5.88 28.66
C ARG A 269 6.93 -6.12 29.94
N ALA A 270 7.43 -7.34 30.13
CA ALA A 270 8.33 -7.69 31.23
C ALA A 270 9.77 -7.18 31.07
N LYS A 271 10.10 -6.53 29.94
CA LYS A 271 11.45 -6.08 29.55
C LYS A 271 12.50 -7.20 29.48
N GLU A 272 12.06 -8.44 29.31
CA GLU A 272 12.92 -9.59 29.02
C GLU A 272 13.17 -9.69 27.52
N TYR A 273 13.94 -8.74 26.99
CA TYR A 273 14.05 -8.50 25.54
C TYR A 273 14.60 -9.68 24.75
N GLU A 274 15.55 -10.45 25.29
CA GLU A 274 16.11 -11.63 24.59
C GLU A 274 15.05 -12.70 24.35
N LYS A 275 14.19 -12.95 25.35
CA LYS A 275 13.07 -13.89 25.22
C LYS A 275 12.02 -13.34 24.27
N ALA A 276 11.69 -12.05 24.38
CA ALA A 276 10.76 -11.38 23.49
C ALA A 276 11.19 -11.51 22.02
N ILE A 277 12.46 -11.19 21.72
CA ILE A 277 13.04 -11.30 20.37
C ILE A 277 12.94 -12.74 19.84
N THR A 278 13.16 -13.74 20.69
CA THR A 278 13.08 -15.16 20.29
C THR A 278 11.67 -15.53 19.83
N TYR A 279 10.64 -15.24 20.64
CA TYR A 279 9.27 -15.62 20.32
C TYR A 279 8.65 -14.75 19.22
N LEU A 280 8.96 -13.45 19.17
CA LEU A 280 8.55 -12.57 18.07
C LEU A 280 9.22 -12.96 16.74
N GLY A 281 10.50 -13.34 16.78
CA GLY A 281 11.22 -13.87 15.62
C GLY A 281 10.59 -15.16 15.10
N LYS A 282 10.21 -16.08 16.00
CA LYS A 282 9.46 -17.30 15.65
C LYS A 282 8.11 -16.98 15.02
N ALA A 283 7.35 -16.05 15.59
CA ALA A 283 6.06 -15.63 15.03
C ALA A 283 6.22 -15.09 13.60
N LYS A 284 7.25 -14.27 13.37
CA LYS A 284 7.60 -13.75 12.05
C LYS A 284 8.02 -14.86 11.08
N GLU A 285 8.78 -15.84 11.51
CA GLU A 285 9.18 -16.99 10.67
C GLU A 285 7.98 -17.85 10.26
N LEU A 286 7.10 -18.16 11.22
CA LEU A 286 5.92 -19.00 11.02
C LEU A 286 4.89 -18.33 10.10
N PHE A 287 4.72 -17.02 10.22
CA PHE A 287 3.77 -16.29 9.40
C PHE A 287 4.24 -14.86 9.07
N PRO A 288 5.17 -14.73 8.09
CA PRO A 288 5.83 -13.45 7.78
C PRO A 288 4.90 -12.33 7.32
N ARG A 289 3.71 -12.68 6.80
CA ARG A 289 2.75 -11.72 6.23
C ARG A 289 1.84 -11.07 7.27
N TYR A 290 1.99 -11.40 8.56
CA TYR A 290 1.17 -10.84 9.62
C TYR A 290 1.60 -9.42 10.00
N VAL A 291 0.81 -8.44 9.58
CA VAL A 291 1.08 -7.00 9.78
C VAL A 291 -0.16 -6.23 10.25
N ASP A 292 -1.06 -6.92 10.95
CA ASP A 292 -2.16 -6.31 11.69
C ASP A 292 -1.63 -5.40 12.83
N HIS A 293 -2.52 -4.73 13.57
CA HIS A 293 -2.16 -3.74 14.59
C HIS A 293 -1.05 -4.22 15.53
N ASP A 294 -1.24 -5.38 16.18
CA ASP A 294 -0.21 -6.03 16.96
C ASP A 294 0.54 -7.01 16.06
N ASN A 295 1.77 -6.69 15.68
CA ASN A 295 2.58 -7.55 14.81
C ASN A 295 4.03 -7.68 15.31
N PRO A 296 4.75 -8.75 14.93
CA PRO A 296 6.09 -8.99 15.44
C PRO A 296 7.11 -7.93 14.98
N TYR A 297 6.94 -7.34 13.79
CA TYR A 297 7.85 -6.34 13.27
C TYR A 297 7.86 -5.05 14.11
N ARG A 298 6.68 -4.50 14.40
CA ARG A 298 6.53 -3.31 15.25
C ARG A 298 7.08 -3.58 16.66
N ALA A 299 6.71 -4.72 17.25
CA ALA A 299 7.18 -5.08 18.58
C ALA A 299 8.71 -5.24 18.65
N LEU A 300 9.33 -5.87 17.63
CA LEU A 300 10.79 -5.99 17.53
C LEU A 300 11.46 -4.64 17.31
N ALA A 301 10.91 -3.77 16.46
CA ALA A 301 11.43 -2.44 16.23
C ALA A 301 11.47 -1.62 17.53
N GLU A 302 10.38 -1.64 18.30
CA GLU A 302 10.28 -0.96 19.60
C GLU A 302 11.32 -1.52 20.60
N ILE A 303 11.47 -2.84 20.70
CA ILE A 303 12.51 -3.47 21.54
C ILE A 303 13.91 -3.01 21.13
N TYR A 304 14.21 -3.01 19.83
CA TYR A 304 15.53 -2.59 19.37
C TYR A 304 15.80 -1.11 19.63
N LEU A 305 14.78 -0.25 19.56
CA LEU A 305 14.91 1.15 19.95
C LEU A 305 15.18 1.31 21.44
N ASP A 306 14.47 0.58 22.30
CA ASP A 306 14.72 0.55 23.75
C ASP A 306 16.16 0.10 24.08
N MET A 307 16.71 -0.82 23.28
CA MET A 307 18.09 -1.31 23.40
C MET A 307 19.13 -0.40 22.71
N GLY A 308 18.72 0.71 22.09
CA GLY A 308 19.60 1.60 21.32
C GLY A 308 20.11 1.04 19.98
N GLN A 309 19.57 -0.09 19.52
CA GLN A 309 19.97 -0.80 18.29
C GLN A 309 19.19 -0.28 17.06
N LYS A 310 19.42 0.99 16.69
CA LYS A 310 18.66 1.68 15.64
C LYS A 310 18.71 0.98 14.27
N GLU A 311 19.84 0.40 13.87
CA GLU A 311 19.94 -0.35 12.61
C GLU A 311 18.95 -1.52 12.53
N ARG A 312 18.78 -2.25 13.63
CA ARG A 312 17.86 -3.40 13.68
C ARG A 312 16.41 -2.91 13.70
N ALA A 313 16.12 -1.81 14.39
CA ALA A 313 14.81 -1.18 14.32
C ALA A 313 14.44 -0.75 12.89
N ILE A 314 15.38 -0.13 12.17
CA ILE A 314 15.22 0.23 10.74
C ILE A 314 14.93 -1.01 9.89
N GLN A 315 15.62 -2.13 10.12
CA GLN A 315 15.38 -3.38 9.38
C GLN A 315 13.95 -3.90 9.61
N GLU A 316 13.47 -3.91 10.85
CA GLU A 316 12.12 -4.39 11.17
C GLU A 316 11.04 -3.46 10.63
N LEU A 317 11.22 -2.13 10.73
CA LEU A 317 10.30 -1.14 10.14
C LEU A 317 10.31 -1.18 8.61
N THR A 318 11.47 -1.44 7.99
CA THR A 318 11.56 -1.62 6.54
C THR A 318 10.76 -2.84 6.09
N ALA A 319 10.89 -3.96 6.82
CA ALA A 319 10.12 -5.17 6.54
C ALA A 319 8.61 -4.97 6.76
N LEU A 320 8.22 -4.30 7.86
CA LEU A 320 6.82 -3.94 8.13
C LEU A 320 6.23 -3.09 7.00
N THR A 321 6.89 -2.00 6.63
CA THR A 321 6.38 -1.07 5.61
C THR A 321 6.49 -1.61 4.19
N ALA A 322 7.24 -2.69 3.96
CA ALA A 322 7.23 -3.43 2.70
C ALA A 322 5.99 -4.32 2.55
N LEU A 323 5.38 -4.71 3.67
CA LEU A 323 4.14 -5.49 3.71
C LEU A 323 2.91 -4.61 3.91
N ASN A 324 3.03 -3.52 4.67
CA ASN A 324 1.98 -2.55 4.92
C ASN A 324 2.47 -1.13 4.62
N GLY A 325 2.28 -0.68 3.38
CA GLY A 325 2.69 0.65 2.92
C GLY A 325 1.77 1.78 3.35
N LYS A 326 0.74 1.51 4.18
CA LYS A 326 -0.22 2.50 4.66
C LYS A 326 -0.03 2.88 6.13
N ASP A 327 0.84 2.17 6.85
CA ASP A 327 1.15 2.44 8.24
C ASP A 327 1.96 3.75 8.37
N LEU A 328 1.25 4.88 8.45
CA LEU A 328 1.85 6.21 8.51
C LEU A 328 2.75 6.41 9.72
N GLU A 329 2.47 5.74 10.84
CA GLU A 329 3.32 5.81 12.02
C GLU A 329 4.64 5.09 11.81
N ALA A 330 4.60 3.85 11.30
CA ALA A 330 5.80 3.08 11.00
C ALA A 330 6.63 3.75 9.91
N LEU A 331 5.99 4.32 8.88
CA LEU A 331 6.66 5.07 7.81
C LEU A 331 7.35 6.32 8.33
N ARG A 332 6.69 7.09 9.20
CA ARG A 332 7.27 8.29 9.81
C ARG A 332 8.49 7.94 10.66
N LEU A 333 8.34 6.95 11.54
CA LEU A 333 9.44 6.49 12.39
C LEU A 333 10.63 5.97 11.57
N LEU A 334 10.36 5.20 10.50
CA LEU A 334 11.38 4.72 9.58
C LEU A 334 12.11 5.89 8.90
N ALA A 335 11.37 6.86 8.36
CA ALA A 335 11.94 8.03 7.69
C ALA A 335 12.83 8.84 8.64
N ASP A 336 12.38 9.08 9.87
CA ASP A 336 13.12 9.84 10.87
C ASP A 336 14.41 9.12 11.29
N LEU A 337 14.34 7.80 11.58
CA LEU A 337 15.51 7.00 11.92
C LEU A 337 16.51 6.92 10.77
N CYS A 338 16.04 6.72 9.53
CA CYS A 338 16.92 6.68 8.37
C CYS A 338 17.57 8.05 8.10
N THR A 339 16.85 9.15 8.33
CA THR A 339 17.41 10.51 8.23
C THR A 339 18.49 10.74 9.29
N GLU A 340 18.24 10.37 10.55
CA GLU A 340 19.21 10.49 11.63
C GLU A 340 20.51 9.72 11.33
N ARG A 341 20.38 8.54 10.71
CA ARG A 341 21.50 7.69 10.30
C ARG A 341 22.10 8.07 8.95
N LYS A 342 21.64 9.16 8.33
CA LYS A 342 22.07 9.63 6.99
C LYS A 342 21.86 8.59 5.88
N GLN A 343 20.93 7.67 6.07
CA GLN A 343 20.49 6.67 5.10
C GLN A 343 19.42 7.29 4.20
N PHE A 344 19.82 8.24 3.36
CA PHE A 344 18.88 9.10 2.63
C PHE A 344 17.97 8.33 1.66
N ASP A 345 18.47 7.29 0.99
CA ASP A 345 17.62 6.46 0.11
C ASP A 345 16.53 5.71 0.87
N CYS A 346 16.83 5.25 2.10
CA CYS A 346 15.80 4.65 2.98
C CYS A 346 14.75 5.69 3.37
N ALA A 347 15.17 6.90 3.77
CA ALA A 347 14.26 7.98 4.13
C ALA A 347 13.36 8.38 2.95
N ILE A 348 13.94 8.53 1.75
CA ILE A 348 13.23 8.80 0.50
C ILE A 348 12.18 7.71 0.23
N ALA A 349 12.54 6.43 0.37
CA ALA A 349 11.62 5.33 0.14
C ALA A 349 10.43 5.34 1.11
N ALA A 350 10.66 5.62 2.40
CA ALA A 350 9.61 5.72 3.41
C ALA A 350 8.69 6.93 3.16
N LEU A 351 9.26 8.11 2.91
CA LEU A 351 8.51 9.35 2.64
C LEU A 351 7.71 9.24 1.33
N THR A 352 8.26 8.59 0.30
CA THR A 352 7.53 8.35 -0.96
C THR A 352 6.29 7.46 -0.73
N LYS A 353 6.35 6.47 0.17
CA LYS A 353 5.16 5.70 0.55
C LYS A 353 4.12 6.57 1.27
N MET A 354 4.57 7.48 2.15
CA MET A 354 3.67 8.43 2.83
C MET A 354 2.94 9.33 1.84
N LEU A 355 3.56 9.72 0.72
CA LEU A 355 2.89 10.50 -0.34
C LEU A 355 1.64 9.79 -0.88
N TYR A 356 1.62 8.46 -0.96
CA TYR A 356 0.43 7.74 -1.44
C TYR A 356 -0.74 7.73 -0.45
N VAL A 357 -0.57 8.27 0.76
CA VAL A 357 -1.56 8.24 1.84
C VAL A 357 -1.85 9.65 2.37
N ALA A 358 -0.83 10.49 2.50
CA ALA A 358 -0.93 11.86 2.98
C ALA A 358 -0.23 12.84 2.01
N PRO A 359 -0.67 12.94 0.73
CA PRO A 359 -0.04 13.80 -0.27
C PRO A 359 -0.23 15.30 0.00
N PHE A 360 -1.06 15.69 0.96
CA PHE A 360 -1.30 17.10 1.30
C PHE A 360 -0.64 17.50 2.62
N ASP A 361 0.19 16.64 3.21
CA ASP A 361 0.94 16.95 4.43
C ASP A 361 2.22 17.73 4.07
N PRO A 362 2.33 19.03 4.38
CA PRO A 362 3.50 19.82 4.02
C PRO A 362 4.80 19.24 4.59
N ALA A 363 4.73 18.65 5.79
CA ALA A 363 5.90 18.07 6.44
C ALA A 363 6.49 16.88 5.67
N VAL A 364 5.66 16.13 4.93
CA VAL A 364 6.14 15.03 4.08
C VAL A 364 6.98 15.58 2.92
N HIS A 365 6.51 16.64 2.26
CA HIS A 365 7.23 17.28 1.15
C HIS A 365 8.52 17.96 1.61
N GLN A 366 8.50 18.64 2.76
CA GLN A 366 9.71 19.25 3.31
C GLN A 366 10.78 18.20 3.60
N LYS A 367 10.43 17.15 4.37
CA LYS A 367 11.36 16.06 4.70
C LYS A 367 11.88 15.36 3.45
N LEU A 368 11.02 15.14 2.45
CA LEU A 368 11.41 14.49 1.21
C LEU A 368 12.34 15.38 0.37
N GLY A 369 12.08 16.68 0.31
CA GLY A 369 12.96 17.67 -0.30
C GLY A 369 14.35 17.69 0.36
N HIS A 370 14.42 17.74 1.69
CA HIS A 370 15.69 17.67 2.42
C HIS A 370 16.43 16.35 2.20
N ALA A 371 15.71 15.22 2.19
CA ALA A 371 16.30 13.91 1.93
C ALA A 371 16.88 13.82 0.50
N TYR A 372 16.16 14.33 -0.51
CA TYR A 372 16.67 14.42 -1.88
C TYR A 372 17.88 15.36 -2.00
N LEU A 373 17.86 16.51 -1.32
CA LEU A 373 18.96 17.46 -1.33
C LEU A 373 20.23 16.84 -0.73
N ALA A 374 20.10 16.12 0.39
CA ALA A 374 21.19 15.41 1.03
C ALA A 374 21.72 14.24 0.17
N ALA A 375 20.85 13.60 -0.60
CA ALA A 375 21.21 12.60 -1.62
C ALA A 375 21.73 13.20 -2.93
N ARG A 376 21.88 14.54 -3.03
CA ARG A 376 22.29 15.29 -4.23
C ARG A 376 21.38 15.10 -5.45
N ARG A 377 20.12 14.74 -5.21
CA ARG A 377 19.07 14.64 -6.22
C ARG A 377 18.35 15.98 -6.34
N TYR A 378 19.04 16.95 -6.91
CA TYR A 378 18.64 18.36 -6.83
C TYR A 378 17.29 18.66 -7.51
N ASP A 379 17.02 18.09 -8.68
CA ASP A 379 15.74 18.30 -9.37
C ASP A 379 14.55 17.72 -8.61
N ASP A 380 14.72 16.55 -7.99
CA ASP A 380 13.70 15.96 -7.12
C ASP A 380 13.47 16.83 -5.87
N ALA A 381 14.53 17.34 -5.27
CA ALA A 381 14.44 18.25 -4.11
C ALA A 381 13.69 19.54 -4.46
N ILE A 382 14.03 20.16 -5.60
CA ILE A 382 13.36 21.36 -6.10
C ILE A 382 11.87 21.10 -6.31
N ARG A 383 11.51 19.97 -6.95
CA ARG A 383 10.11 19.59 -7.16
C ARG A 383 9.37 19.46 -5.83
N GLU A 384 9.93 18.76 -4.85
CA GLU A 384 9.28 18.58 -3.55
C GLU A 384 9.18 19.88 -2.74
N PHE A 385 10.16 20.78 -2.79
CA PHE A 385 10.04 22.10 -2.15
C PHE A 385 9.03 23.02 -2.84
N GLN A 386 8.85 22.91 -4.15
CA GLN A 386 7.76 23.58 -4.85
C GLN A 386 6.40 23.04 -4.39
N VAL A 387 6.26 21.73 -4.25
CA VAL A 387 5.01 21.12 -3.73
C VAL A 387 4.79 21.46 -2.26
N HIS A 388 5.84 21.54 -1.44
CA HIS A 388 5.77 21.99 -0.05
C HIS A 388 5.13 23.37 0.05
N LEU A 389 5.54 24.33 -0.79
CA LEU A 389 4.92 25.67 -0.86
C LEU A 389 3.44 25.61 -1.29
N LEU A 390 3.08 24.71 -2.21
CA LEU A 390 1.70 24.52 -2.68
C LEU A 390 0.81 23.84 -1.63
N ALA A 391 1.38 22.99 -0.76
CA ALA A 391 0.68 22.31 0.32
C ALA A 391 0.36 23.24 1.50
N GLY A 392 0.94 24.45 1.55
CA GLY A 392 0.67 25.47 2.56
C GLY A 392 1.44 25.21 3.86
N PRO A 393 2.75 25.51 3.90
CA PRO A 393 3.55 25.32 5.10
C PRO A 393 3.36 26.46 6.09
N ASP A 394 3.55 26.18 7.39
CA ASP A 394 3.42 27.19 8.45
C ASP A 394 4.55 28.25 8.37
N ASP A 395 5.76 27.83 7.99
CA ASP A 395 6.92 28.71 7.80
C ASP A 395 7.20 28.96 6.31
N LEU A 396 6.53 29.96 5.74
CA LEU A 396 6.69 30.33 4.33
C LEU A 396 8.10 30.88 4.01
N ALA A 397 8.71 31.61 4.94
CA ALA A 397 10.07 32.14 4.75
C ALA A 397 11.09 30.99 4.70
N GLY A 398 10.98 30.05 5.64
CA GLY A 398 11.78 28.83 5.67
C GLY A 398 11.59 27.95 4.43
N ALA A 399 10.34 27.79 3.96
CA ALA A 399 10.06 27.03 2.74
C ALA A 399 10.68 27.67 1.48
N HIS A 400 10.67 29.00 1.38
CA HIS A 400 11.39 29.71 0.31
C HIS A 400 12.91 29.59 0.45
N GLY A 401 13.44 29.59 1.67
CA GLY A 401 14.84 29.32 1.96
C GLY A 401 15.28 27.92 1.53
N ASP A 402 14.48 26.89 1.84
CA ASP A 402 14.71 25.51 1.42
C ASP A 402 14.76 25.37 -0.11
N LEU A 403 13.82 26.01 -0.82
CA LEU A 403 13.81 26.04 -2.28
C LEU A 403 15.01 26.80 -2.86
N ALA A 404 15.39 27.91 -2.24
CA ALA A 404 16.53 28.72 -2.66
C ALA A 404 17.85 27.93 -2.53
N ASP A 405 18.03 27.21 -1.43
CA ASP A 405 19.18 26.32 -1.21
C ASP A 405 19.23 25.20 -2.25
N ALA A 406 18.08 24.58 -2.54
CA ALA A 406 18.02 23.53 -3.55
C ALA A 406 18.44 24.04 -4.94
N TYR A 407 17.98 25.23 -5.34
CA TYR A 407 18.42 25.86 -6.58
C TYR A 407 19.92 26.21 -6.55
N LEU A 408 20.43 26.76 -5.45
CA LEU A 408 21.84 27.11 -5.33
C LEU A 408 22.73 25.88 -5.49
N GLN A 409 22.40 24.78 -4.81
CA GLN A 409 23.12 23.50 -4.92
C GLN A 409 22.99 22.86 -6.30
N ALA A 410 21.89 23.11 -7.01
CA ALA A 410 21.72 22.71 -8.41
C ALA A 410 22.50 23.58 -9.42
N GLY A 411 23.19 24.65 -8.96
CA GLY A 411 23.85 25.63 -9.82
C GLY A 411 22.91 26.64 -10.48
N ARG A 412 21.62 26.64 -10.12
CA ARG A 412 20.56 27.52 -10.64
C ARG A 412 20.52 28.84 -9.87
N LYS A 413 21.60 29.63 -10.00
CA LYS A 413 21.81 30.86 -9.20
C LYS A 413 20.71 31.92 -9.39
N ALA A 414 20.16 32.05 -10.59
CA ALA A 414 19.12 33.04 -10.87
C ALA A 414 17.83 32.70 -10.10
N GLU A 415 17.42 31.43 -10.14
CA GLU A 415 16.26 30.91 -9.41
C GLU A 415 16.49 30.92 -7.89
N ALA A 416 17.70 30.58 -7.44
CA ALA A 416 18.09 30.67 -6.03
C ALA A 416 17.93 32.11 -5.49
N LYS A 417 18.43 33.11 -6.24
CA LYS A 417 18.28 34.53 -5.89
C LYS A 417 16.81 34.94 -5.80
N GLN A 418 15.98 34.52 -6.75
CA GLN A 418 14.55 34.83 -6.72
C GLN A 418 13.84 34.22 -5.50
N ALA A 419 14.12 32.95 -5.18
CA ALA A 419 13.53 32.28 -4.03
C ALA A 419 14.01 32.90 -2.70
N ALA A 420 15.30 33.26 -2.59
CA ALA A 420 15.84 33.91 -1.40
C ALA A 420 15.22 35.31 -1.18
N LEU A 421 15.00 36.08 -2.24
CA LEU A 421 14.30 37.37 -2.14
C LEU A 421 12.86 37.21 -1.64
N LYS A 422 12.13 36.18 -2.09
CA LYS A 422 10.79 35.88 -1.57
C LYS A 422 10.80 35.55 -0.07
N ALA A 423 11.83 34.85 0.41
CA ALA A 423 11.98 34.62 1.85
C ALA A 423 12.17 35.94 2.62
N LEU A 424 12.98 36.88 2.09
CA LEU A 424 13.22 38.19 2.70
C LEU A 424 12.03 39.15 2.60
N GLU A 425 11.18 39.02 1.59
CA GLU A 425 9.90 39.74 1.52
C GLU A 425 8.98 39.37 2.68
N ILE A 426 9.06 38.12 3.16
CA ILE A 426 8.27 37.61 4.29
C ILE A 426 8.96 37.92 5.63
N ALA A 427 10.27 37.69 5.71
CA ALA A 427 11.10 37.89 6.90
C ALA A 427 12.39 38.64 6.52
N PRO A 428 12.43 39.99 6.62
CA PRO A 428 13.54 40.81 6.13
C PRO A 428 14.91 40.52 6.77
N ASP A 429 14.93 39.96 7.97
CA ASP A 429 16.11 39.57 8.73
C ASP A 429 16.43 38.08 8.63
N TYR A 430 15.84 37.35 7.68
CA TYR A 430 16.09 35.93 7.48
C TYR A 430 17.52 35.67 6.98
N GLU A 431 18.43 35.45 7.94
CA GLU A 431 19.87 35.31 7.75
C GLU A 431 20.24 34.30 6.65
N ARG A 432 19.61 33.12 6.66
CA ARG A 432 19.85 32.06 5.65
C ARG A 432 19.61 32.55 4.23
N ALA A 433 18.60 33.38 3.97
CA ALA A 433 18.38 33.92 2.62
C ALA A 433 19.45 34.95 2.22
N GLN A 434 19.95 35.76 3.17
CA GLN A 434 21.03 36.70 2.90
C GLN A 434 22.34 35.97 2.56
N GLU A 435 22.64 34.87 3.26
CA GLU A 435 23.78 33.99 2.96
C GLU A 435 23.69 33.40 1.54
N ILE A 436 22.51 32.92 1.14
CA ILE A 436 22.26 32.40 -0.22
C ILE A 436 22.51 33.49 -1.28
N LEU A 437 22.06 34.73 -1.03
CA LEU A 437 22.29 35.85 -1.94
C LEU A 437 23.78 36.19 -2.07
N LEU A 438 24.53 36.19 -0.96
CA LEU A 438 25.97 36.40 -0.96
C LEU A 438 26.69 35.29 -1.76
N ALA A 439 26.30 34.03 -1.56
CA ALA A 439 26.85 32.89 -2.30
C ALA A 439 26.58 32.97 -3.81
N CYS A 440 25.45 33.55 -4.23
CA CYS A 440 25.15 33.79 -5.64
C CYS A 440 26.08 34.83 -6.28
N ILE A 441 26.60 35.80 -5.51
CA ILE A 441 27.46 36.90 -5.98
C ILE A 441 28.95 36.50 -5.95
N GLY A 442 29.39 35.78 -4.91
CA GLY A 442 30.82 35.55 -4.62
C GLY A 442 31.57 34.48 -5.41
N GLN A 443 31.10 34.06 -6.59
CA GLN A 443 31.72 33.01 -7.42
C GLN A 443 31.89 33.43 -8.90
N GLU A 444 32.17 34.70 -9.17
CA GLU A 444 32.58 35.18 -10.50
C GLU A 444 34.08 35.00 -10.74
#